data_AF-A0A3M7M382-F1
#
_entry.id   AF-A0A3M7M382-F1
#
_cell.length_a   1.000
_cell.length_b   1.000
_cell.length_c   1.000
_cell.angle_alpha   90.00
_cell.angle_beta   90.00
_cell.angle_gamma   90.00
#
_symmetry.space_group_name_H-M   'P 1'
#
loop_
_entity.id
_entity.type
_entity.pdbx_description
1 polymer ?
#
loop_
_entity_poly.entity_id
_entity_poly.type
_entity_poly.pdbx_seq_one_letter_code
_entity_poly.pdbx_strand_id
1 'polypeptide(L)'
;MPPPSTDSKHSRTEIRLLHNVIDSTTPDRLRAVLKGLSATSPANVACIQGELMLKPGALKRHWSTVDLGDLDDADDSDEPEDRSEDSGSVVESDYSDAQTNAPTRRQRFEICKQCDEEYKVLLNDRWSCVWHPGELEVDWEGGFWADHEENIHGEIDNQDMREVYPEGFMYTCCDELGSADGCKTSRHRPNRAKRAKKS
;
A
#
# COMPACT_ATOMS: atom_id res chain seq x y z
N MET A 1 -22.34 46.98 1.84
CA MET A 1 -21.01 46.81 1.22
C MET A 1 -20.53 45.41 1.55
N PRO A 2 -20.35 44.51 0.58
CA PRO A 2 -19.70 43.23 0.83
C PRO A 2 -18.20 43.47 1.09
N PRO A 3 -17.53 42.67 1.93
CA PRO A 3 -16.09 42.78 2.15
C PRO A 3 -15.31 42.37 0.89
N PRO A 4 -14.10 42.90 0.68
CA PRO A 4 -13.28 42.53 -0.47
C PRO A 4 -12.84 41.07 -0.35
N SER A 5 -13.28 40.25 -1.30
CA SER A 5 -12.78 38.90 -1.51
C SER A 5 -11.27 38.96 -1.74
N THR A 6 -10.50 38.34 -0.84
CA THR A 6 -9.07 38.12 -1.02
C THR A 6 -8.86 36.98 -2.02
N ASP A 7 -9.05 37.26 -3.31
CA ASP A 7 -8.67 36.33 -4.37
C ASP A 7 -7.15 36.32 -4.51
N SER A 8 -6.58 35.14 -4.27
CA SER A 8 -5.15 34.87 -4.36
C SER A 8 -4.67 34.98 -5.80
N LYS A 9 -3.86 36.00 -6.09
CA LYS A 9 -3.35 36.35 -7.43
C LYS A 9 -2.05 35.61 -7.78
N HIS A 10 -2.01 34.28 -7.67
CA HIS A 10 -0.84 33.56 -8.16
C HIS A 10 -0.94 33.34 -9.67
N SER A 11 0.07 33.82 -10.39
CA SER A 11 0.16 33.58 -11.83
C SER A 11 0.27 32.08 -12.09
N ARG A 12 -0.37 31.57 -13.14
CA ARG A 12 -0.31 30.14 -13.52
C ARG A 12 1.13 29.64 -13.67
N THR A 13 2.05 30.52 -14.04
CA THR A 13 3.49 30.25 -14.12
C THR A 13 4.11 30.03 -12.74
N GLU A 14 3.75 30.85 -11.74
CA GLU A 14 4.24 30.71 -10.37
C GLU A 14 3.77 29.39 -9.74
N ILE A 15 2.51 29.00 -9.99
CA ILE A 15 1.96 27.72 -9.50
C ILE A 15 2.74 26.54 -10.08
N ARG A 16 3.04 26.56 -11.38
CA ARG A 16 3.84 25.50 -12.04
C ARG A 16 5.25 25.41 -11.48
N LEU A 17 5.91 26.56 -11.28
CA LEU A 17 7.24 26.59 -10.68
C LEU A 17 7.21 26.00 -9.27
N LEU A 18 6.19 26.32 -8.49
CA LEU A 18 6.00 25.76 -7.16
C LEU A 18 5.84 24.24 -7.19
N HIS A 19 5.03 23.70 -8.11
CA HIS A 19 4.88 22.23 -8.25
C HIS A 19 6.20 21.56 -8.56
N ASN A 20 6.99 22.09 -9.50
CA ASN A 20 8.30 21.54 -9.83
C ASN A 20 9.26 21.54 -8.62
N VAL A 21 9.20 22.59 -7.77
CA VAL A 21 9.98 22.65 -6.53
C VAL A 21 9.50 21.59 -5.55
N ILE A 22 8.18 21.39 -5.41
CA ILE A 22 7.60 20.35 -4.55
C ILE A 22 8.09 18.96 -5.00
N ASP A 23 8.02 18.67 -6.29
CA ASP A 23 8.38 17.36 -6.86
C ASP A 23 9.87 17.04 -6.71
N SER A 24 10.73 18.06 -6.69
CA SER A 24 12.18 17.91 -6.49
C SER A 24 12.63 18.03 -5.03
N THR A 25 11.73 18.37 -4.12
CA THR A 25 12.05 18.56 -2.69
C THR A 25 12.08 17.21 -1.96
N THR A 26 13.01 17.06 -1.02
CA THR A 26 13.11 15.83 -0.22
C THR A 26 11.87 15.61 0.65
N PRO A 27 11.47 14.34 0.92
CA PRO A 27 10.31 14.03 1.75
C PRO A 27 10.36 14.68 3.15
N ASP A 28 11.54 14.74 3.78
CA ASP A 28 11.69 15.33 5.11
C ASP A 28 11.45 16.85 5.10
N ARG A 29 11.88 17.53 4.03
CA ARG A 29 11.61 18.95 3.87
C ARG A 29 10.11 19.20 3.62
N LEU A 30 9.46 18.38 2.81
CA LEU A 30 8.00 18.45 2.62
C LEU A 30 7.25 18.25 3.94
N ARG A 31 7.63 17.23 4.73
CA ARG A 31 7.06 16.99 6.07
C ARG A 31 7.24 18.18 7.00
N ALA A 32 8.43 18.80 7.00
CA ALA A 32 8.69 19.99 7.82
C ALA A 32 7.79 21.17 7.42
N VAL A 33 7.61 21.42 6.12
CA VAL A 33 6.72 22.47 5.61
C VAL A 33 5.27 22.19 5.99
N LEU A 34 4.77 20.96 5.79
CA LEU A 34 3.42 20.54 6.19
C LEU A 34 3.16 20.71 7.70
N LYS A 35 4.14 20.33 8.54
CA LYS A 35 4.08 20.56 9.99
C LYS A 35 4.07 22.05 10.35
N GLY A 36 4.83 22.89 9.63
CA GLY A 36 4.81 24.34 9.82
C GLY A 36 3.46 24.96 9.42
N LEU A 37 2.89 24.53 8.29
CA LEU A 37 1.59 25.01 7.81
C LEU A 37 0.45 24.64 8.78
N SER A 38 0.50 23.47 9.40
CA SER A 38 -0.49 23.05 10.39
C SER A 38 -0.42 23.86 11.69
N ALA A 39 0.76 24.38 12.06
CA ALA A 39 0.90 25.30 13.20
C ALA A 39 0.38 26.72 12.92
N THR A 40 0.22 27.10 11.64
CA THR A 40 -0.08 28.48 11.24
C THR A 40 -1.57 28.79 11.17
N SER A 41 -2.42 27.80 10.82
CA SER A 41 -3.85 28.03 10.62
C SER A 41 -4.71 26.79 10.91
N PRO A 42 -5.83 26.93 11.64
CA PRO A 42 -6.80 25.85 11.82
C PRO A 42 -7.38 25.33 10.50
N ALA A 43 -7.48 26.18 9.47
CA ALA A 43 -7.93 25.75 8.14
C ALA A 43 -6.94 24.78 7.50
N ASN A 44 -5.63 25.01 7.67
CA ASN A 44 -4.60 24.09 7.19
C ASN A 44 -4.68 22.76 7.95
N VAL A 45 -4.90 22.80 9.26
CA VAL A 45 -5.11 21.58 10.07
C VAL A 45 -6.30 20.79 9.56
N ALA A 46 -7.44 21.44 9.31
CA ALA A 46 -8.64 20.77 8.81
C ALA A 46 -8.41 20.15 7.42
N CYS A 47 -7.72 20.86 6.53
CA CYS A 47 -7.35 20.37 5.20
C CYS A 47 -6.44 19.13 5.30
N ILE A 48 -5.33 19.23 6.03
CA ILE A 48 -4.36 18.14 6.21
C ILE A 48 -5.02 16.93 6.90
N GLN A 49 -5.86 17.15 7.91
CA GLN A 49 -6.60 16.07 8.56
C GLN A 49 -7.59 15.40 7.61
N GLY A 50 -8.29 16.17 6.78
CA GLY A 50 -9.22 15.65 5.77
C GLY A 50 -8.53 14.74 4.77
N GLU A 51 -7.32 15.11 4.32
CA GLU A 51 -6.55 14.33 3.35
C GLU A 51 -5.87 13.12 3.98
N LEU A 52 -5.17 13.27 5.09
CA LEU A 52 -4.28 12.22 5.60
C LEU A 52 -4.91 11.29 6.64
N MET A 53 -6.04 11.68 7.25
CA MET A 53 -6.65 10.93 8.35
C MET A 53 -8.04 10.42 7.97
N LEU A 54 -8.40 9.25 8.50
CA LEU A 54 -9.78 8.79 8.45
C LEU A 54 -10.63 9.56 9.46
N LYS A 55 -11.86 9.88 9.05
CA LYS A 55 -12.88 10.38 9.96
C LYS A 55 -13.22 9.28 10.99
N PRO A 56 -13.46 9.64 12.27
CA PRO A 56 -13.92 8.67 13.26
C PRO A 56 -15.12 7.85 12.77
N GLY A 57 -15.05 6.52 12.99
CA GLY A 57 -16.07 5.57 12.58
C GLY A 57 -16.25 5.37 11.07
N ALA A 58 -15.38 5.93 10.21
CA ALA A 58 -15.50 5.76 8.76
C ALA A 58 -15.39 4.29 8.33
N LEU A 59 -14.48 3.53 8.97
CA LEU A 59 -14.28 2.11 8.66
C LEU A 59 -15.50 1.28 9.03
N LYS A 60 -16.01 1.44 10.27
CA LYS A 60 -17.25 0.80 10.72
C LYS A 60 -18.42 1.06 9.76
N ARG A 61 -18.64 2.33 9.36
CA ARG A 61 -19.71 2.68 8.40
C ARG A 61 -19.52 2.02 7.04
N HIS A 62 -18.28 1.97 6.56
CA HIS A 62 -17.96 1.34 5.29
C HIS A 62 -18.33 -0.14 5.31
N TRP A 63 -17.83 -0.90 6.29
CA TRP A 63 -18.09 -2.34 6.40
C TRP A 63 -19.54 -2.70 6.68
N SER A 64 -20.25 -1.92 7.50
CA SER A 64 -21.70 -2.11 7.66
C SER A 64 -22.51 -1.90 6.38
N THR A 65 -21.96 -1.20 5.37
CA THR A 65 -22.62 -1.02 4.07
C THR A 65 -22.34 -2.20 3.14
N VAL A 66 -21.12 -2.74 3.16
CA VAL A 66 -20.73 -3.86 2.26
C VAL A 66 -21.37 -5.19 2.70
N ASP A 67 -21.62 -5.36 4.00
CA ASP A 67 -22.20 -6.59 4.59
C ASP A 67 -23.71 -6.74 4.33
N LEU A 68 -24.38 -5.70 3.85
CA LEU A 68 -25.81 -5.75 3.48
C LEU A 68 -26.05 -6.13 2.01
N GLY A 69 -24.99 -6.41 1.24
CA GLY A 69 -25.07 -6.66 -0.20
C GLY A 69 -24.55 -8.02 -0.68
N ASP A 70 -24.10 -8.91 0.20
CA ASP A 70 -23.45 -10.20 -0.15
C ASP A 70 -24.14 -11.40 0.53
N LEU A 71 -25.48 -11.40 0.57
CA LEU A 71 -26.31 -12.50 1.09
C LEU A 71 -27.08 -13.29 0.01
N ASP A 72 -26.79 -13.08 -1.27
CA ASP A 72 -27.48 -13.75 -2.37
C ASP A 72 -26.49 -14.58 -3.23
N ASP A 73 -25.90 -15.63 -2.65
CA ASP A 73 -25.40 -16.79 -3.42
C ASP A 73 -25.44 -18.03 -2.52
N ALA A 74 -26.66 -18.48 -2.25
CA ALA A 74 -26.94 -19.85 -1.87
C ALA A 74 -27.18 -20.64 -3.16
N ASP A 75 -26.19 -21.41 -3.60
CA ASP A 75 -26.43 -22.57 -4.46
C ASP A 75 -25.54 -23.74 -4.03
N ASP A 76 -26.13 -24.91 -4.18
CA ASP A 76 -26.07 -26.09 -3.35
C ASP A 76 -25.33 -27.23 -4.08
N SER A 77 -24.72 -28.13 -3.29
CA SER A 77 -24.34 -29.52 -3.61
C SER A 77 -23.18 -29.80 -4.58
N ASP A 78 -22.04 -30.29 -4.05
CA ASP A 78 -21.73 -31.74 -3.97
C ASP A 78 -20.30 -31.97 -3.42
N GLU A 79 -20.20 -32.70 -2.31
CA GLU A 79 -18.94 -33.22 -1.74
C GLU A 79 -18.41 -34.42 -2.57
N PRO A 80 -17.09 -34.65 -2.57
CA PRO A 80 -16.63 -35.78 -1.75
C PRO A 80 -15.39 -35.51 -0.90
N GLU A 81 -15.43 -36.16 0.26
CA GLU A 81 -14.43 -36.30 1.32
C GLU A 81 -13.05 -36.78 0.83
N ASP A 82 -11.96 -36.17 1.30
CA ASP A 82 -10.80 -36.85 1.96
C ASP A 82 -9.67 -35.85 2.32
N ARG A 83 -9.24 -35.90 3.58
CA ARG A 83 -7.94 -35.47 4.16
C ARG A 83 -7.44 -34.03 3.95
N SER A 84 -7.54 -33.23 5.00
CA SER A 84 -6.52 -33.19 6.07
C SER A 84 -6.89 -32.12 7.09
N GLU A 85 -6.82 -32.50 8.36
CA GLU A 85 -7.13 -31.65 9.50
C GLU A 85 -6.00 -30.63 9.68
N ASP A 86 -6.10 -29.46 9.04
CA ASP A 86 -5.43 -28.25 9.52
C ASP A 86 -6.50 -27.21 9.83
N SER A 87 -6.97 -27.27 11.07
CA SER A 87 -7.82 -26.27 11.71
C SER A 87 -6.99 -25.02 11.97
N GLY A 88 -6.46 -24.42 10.89
CA GLY A 88 -5.88 -23.09 10.87
C GLY A 88 -7.02 -22.09 10.89
N SER A 89 -7.56 -21.85 12.08
CA SER A 89 -8.44 -20.72 12.38
C SER A 89 -8.00 -19.53 11.54
N VAL A 90 -8.81 -19.17 10.54
CA VAL A 90 -8.68 -17.92 9.81
C VAL A 90 -8.60 -16.81 10.86
N VAL A 91 -7.39 -16.30 11.08
CA VAL A 91 -7.11 -15.13 11.91
C VAL A 91 -7.61 -13.88 11.18
N GLU A 92 -8.91 -13.88 10.86
CA GLU A 92 -9.76 -12.73 10.57
C GLU A 92 -10.03 -12.00 11.90
N SER A 93 -8.97 -11.47 12.52
CA SER A 93 -9.13 -10.72 13.78
C SER A 93 -8.36 -9.41 13.82
N ASP A 94 -7.28 -9.26 13.06
CA ASP A 94 -6.45 -8.04 13.08
C ASP A 94 -6.94 -6.91 12.15
N TYR A 95 -7.87 -7.20 11.24
CA TYR A 95 -8.57 -6.16 10.46
C TYR A 95 -9.82 -5.66 11.18
N SER A 96 -10.42 -6.46 12.06
CA SER A 96 -11.66 -6.09 12.73
C SER A 96 -11.46 -4.85 13.61
N ASP A 97 -12.30 -3.84 13.43
CA ASP A 97 -12.38 -2.65 14.30
C ASP A 97 -13.05 -3.00 15.64
N ALA A 98 -13.10 -4.29 16.01
CA ALA A 98 -13.71 -4.80 17.23
C ALA A 98 -12.88 -4.48 18.49
N GLN A 99 -11.64 -3.99 18.33
CA GLN A 99 -10.88 -3.45 19.46
C GLN A 99 -11.41 -2.08 19.86
N THR A 100 -12.07 -2.07 21.02
CA THR A 100 -12.60 -0.89 21.74
C THR A 100 -11.56 0.20 22.07
N ASN A 101 -10.29 -0.02 21.72
CA ASN A 101 -9.16 0.91 21.85
C ASN A 101 -8.54 1.33 20.51
N ALA A 102 -9.25 1.18 19.38
CA ALA A 102 -8.75 1.61 18.08
C ALA A 102 -8.22 3.05 18.16
N PRO A 103 -6.93 3.28 17.82
CA PRO A 103 -6.27 4.57 18.05
C PRO A 103 -7.07 5.66 17.35
N THR A 104 -7.32 6.74 18.08
CA THR A 104 -8.37 7.73 17.82
C THR A 104 -8.31 8.45 16.47
N ARG A 105 -7.29 8.22 15.62
CA ARG A 105 -7.26 8.67 14.23
C ARG A 105 -6.37 7.75 13.36
N ARG A 106 -6.96 6.74 12.72
CA ARG A 106 -6.27 5.91 11.71
C ARG A 106 -5.86 6.75 10.49
N GLN A 107 -4.74 6.39 9.86
CA GLN A 107 -4.27 7.01 8.62
C GLN A 107 -5.22 6.63 7.47
N ARG A 108 -5.41 7.54 6.50
CA ARG A 108 -6.21 7.25 5.29
C ARG A 108 -5.48 6.30 4.35
N PHE A 109 -4.16 6.41 4.31
CA PHE A 109 -3.26 5.61 3.49
C PHE A 109 -2.30 4.84 4.40
N GLU A 110 -2.02 3.59 4.03
CA GLU A 110 -1.11 2.70 4.75
C GLU A 110 -0.25 1.95 3.72
N ILE A 111 0.92 1.46 4.13
CA ILE A 111 1.80 0.66 3.27
C ILE A 111 1.58 -0.81 3.57
N CYS A 112 1.37 -1.63 2.54
CA CYS A 112 1.20 -3.07 2.68
C CYS A 112 2.53 -3.73 3.10
N LYS A 113 2.51 -4.78 3.92
CA LYS A 113 3.71 -5.57 4.26
C LYS A 113 3.99 -6.72 3.28
N GLN A 114 3.10 -6.96 2.33
CA GLN A 114 3.18 -8.06 1.37
C GLN A 114 3.65 -7.56 0.00
N CYS A 115 2.95 -6.57 -0.56
CA CYS A 115 3.32 -5.97 -1.85
C CYS A 115 4.11 -4.66 -1.72
N ASP A 116 4.29 -4.14 -0.49
CA ASP A 116 4.99 -2.87 -0.24
C ASP A 116 4.39 -1.60 -0.89
N GLU A 117 3.21 -1.71 -1.52
CA GLU A 117 2.48 -0.58 -2.08
C GLU A 117 1.67 0.21 -1.03
N GLU A 118 1.47 1.51 -1.30
CA GLU A 118 0.54 2.35 -0.56
C GLU A 118 -0.91 2.06 -0.99
N TYR A 119 -1.80 1.84 -0.03
CA TYR A 119 -3.21 1.59 -0.28
C TYR A 119 -4.11 2.51 0.56
N LYS A 120 -5.29 2.80 0.00
CA LYS A 120 -6.37 3.51 0.72
C LYS A 120 -7.11 2.53 1.61
N VAL A 121 -7.12 2.77 2.91
CA VAL A 121 -7.69 1.85 3.91
C VAL A 121 -9.17 1.53 3.65
N LEU A 122 -9.95 2.50 3.15
CA LEU A 122 -11.37 2.29 2.87
C LEU A 122 -11.65 1.56 1.56
N LEU A 123 -10.67 1.45 0.66
CA LEU A 123 -10.82 0.75 -0.63
C LEU A 123 -10.12 -0.62 -0.63
N ASN A 124 -9.74 -1.12 0.55
CA ASN A 124 -9.03 -2.38 0.70
C ASN A 124 -10.00 -3.56 0.69
N ASP A 125 -10.31 -4.06 -0.51
CA ASP A 125 -11.11 -5.26 -0.71
C ASP A 125 -10.26 -6.54 -0.72
N ARG A 126 -10.93 -7.70 -0.82
CA ARG A 126 -10.26 -9.02 -0.76
C ARG A 126 -9.35 -9.33 -1.95
N TRP A 127 -9.37 -8.53 -3.00
CA TRP A 127 -8.60 -8.72 -4.23
C TRP A 127 -7.59 -7.59 -4.48
N SER A 128 -7.53 -6.59 -3.61
CA SER A 128 -6.75 -5.36 -3.81
C SER A 128 -5.23 -5.58 -3.78
N CYS A 129 -4.76 -6.53 -2.96
CA CYS A 129 -3.33 -6.81 -2.82
C CYS A 129 -2.95 -8.02 -3.68
N VAL A 130 -2.15 -7.80 -4.71
CA VAL A 130 -1.55 -8.84 -5.55
C VAL A 130 -0.07 -8.95 -5.18
N TRP A 131 0.41 -10.15 -4.82
CA TRP A 131 1.77 -10.33 -4.31
C TRP A 131 2.27 -11.77 -4.49
N HIS A 132 3.59 -11.94 -4.43
CA HIS A 132 4.25 -13.23 -4.40
C HIS A 132 4.64 -13.61 -2.97
N PRO A 133 4.22 -14.77 -2.45
CA PRO A 133 4.65 -15.25 -1.13
C PRO A 133 6.03 -15.90 -1.13
N GLY A 134 6.56 -16.26 -2.31
CA GLY A 134 7.87 -16.85 -2.47
C GLY A 134 8.97 -15.80 -2.51
N GLU A 135 10.20 -16.28 -2.36
CA GLU A 135 11.40 -15.49 -2.60
C GLU A 135 11.71 -15.47 -4.10
N LEU A 136 12.36 -14.41 -4.53
CA LEU A 136 12.88 -14.30 -5.88
C LEU A 136 14.24 -15.04 -5.89
N GLU A 137 14.51 -15.87 -6.89
CA GLU A 137 15.76 -16.62 -7.06
C GLU A 137 16.31 -16.44 -8.48
N VAL A 138 17.61 -16.60 -8.68
CA VAL A 138 18.22 -16.49 -10.01
C VAL A 138 17.70 -17.62 -10.91
N ASP A 139 17.24 -17.28 -12.10
CA ASP A 139 16.90 -18.27 -13.11
C ASP A 139 18.18 -18.75 -13.81
N TRP A 140 18.83 -19.77 -13.22
CA TRP A 140 20.05 -20.38 -13.76
C TRP A 140 19.78 -21.26 -14.99
N GLU A 141 18.55 -21.71 -15.19
CA GLU A 141 18.16 -22.54 -16.32
C GLU A 141 17.79 -21.68 -17.54
N GLY A 142 17.39 -20.43 -17.30
CA GLY A 142 17.13 -19.41 -18.29
C GLY A 142 18.38 -18.94 -19.04
N GLY A 143 18.17 -18.50 -20.28
CA GLY A 143 19.24 -17.94 -21.12
C GLY A 143 19.64 -16.50 -20.78
N PHE A 144 18.99 -15.86 -19.80
CA PHE A 144 19.18 -14.42 -19.52
C PHE A 144 20.61 -14.09 -19.08
N TRP A 145 21.20 -14.92 -18.22
CA TRP A 145 22.55 -14.72 -17.68
C TRP A 145 23.66 -15.42 -18.47
N ALA A 146 23.37 -15.98 -19.65
CA ALA A 146 24.33 -16.82 -20.38
C ALA A 146 25.64 -16.09 -20.76
N ASP A 147 25.57 -14.77 -20.98
CA ASP A 147 26.72 -13.91 -21.31
C ASP A 147 27.30 -13.18 -20.07
N HIS A 148 26.74 -13.41 -18.87
CA HIS A 148 27.16 -12.72 -17.65
C HIS A 148 28.24 -13.50 -16.90
N GLU A 149 29.46 -12.97 -16.91
CA GLU A 149 30.56 -13.49 -16.11
C GLU A 149 30.72 -12.68 -14.80
N GLU A 150 30.48 -13.31 -13.64
CA GLU A 150 30.50 -12.59 -12.34
C GLU A 150 31.85 -11.94 -12.00
N ASN A 151 32.96 -12.51 -12.49
CA ASN A 151 34.30 -11.94 -12.31
C ASN A 151 34.52 -10.61 -13.06
N ILE A 152 33.69 -10.31 -14.07
CA ILE A 152 33.78 -9.10 -14.90
C ILE A 152 32.60 -8.17 -14.59
N HIS A 153 31.40 -8.73 -14.46
CA HIS A 153 30.14 -8.00 -14.38
C HIS A 153 29.57 -7.89 -12.95
N GLY A 154 30.19 -8.57 -11.97
CA GLY A 154 29.73 -8.61 -10.58
C GLY A 154 28.76 -9.77 -10.29
N GLU A 155 28.48 -10.00 -9.02
CA GLU A 155 27.56 -11.04 -8.53
C GLU A 155 26.17 -10.90 -9.17
N ILE A 156 25.59 -12.00 -9.65
CA ILE A 156 24.23 -11.99 -10.24
C ILE A 156 23.18 -11.90 -9.12
N ASP A 157 23.35 -12.69 -8.06
CA ASP A 157 22.40 -12.77 -6.95
C ASP A 157 22.56 -11.60 -5.95
N ASN A 158 22.12 -10.41 -6.36
CA ASN A 158 22.06 -9.26 -5.48
C ASN A 158 20.80 -8.40 -5.71
N GLN A 159 20.50 -7.51 -4.76
CA GLN A 159 19.30 -6.69 -4.78
C GLN A 159 19.24 -5.73 -5.98
N ASP A 160 20.37 -5.14 -6.37
CA ASP A 160 20.42 -4.19 -7.50
C ASP A 160 20.09 -4.91 -8.81
N MET A 161 20.60 -6.14 -9.01
CA MET A 161 20.29 -6.95 -10.19
C MET A 161 18.82 -7.36 -10.22
N ARG A 162 18.24 -7.71 -9.07
CA ARG A 162 16.82 -8.06 -8.94
C ARG A 162 15.89 -6.90 -9.31
N GLU A 163 16.28 -5.67 -9.00
CA GLU A 163 15.52 -4.47 -9.34
C GLU A 163 15.68 -4.05 -10.80
N VAL A 164 16.89 -4.17 -11.35
CA VAL A 164 17.19 -3.71 -12.72
C VAL A 164 16.83 -4.75 -13.79
N TYR A 165 17.00 -6.03 -13.49
CA TYR A 165 16.81 -7.15 -14.41
C TYR A 165 15.90 -8.25 -13.82
N PRO A 166 14.66 -7.91 -13.44
CA PRO A 166 13.75 -8.87 -12.80
C PRO A 166 13.45 -10.10 -13.67
N GLU A 167 13.56 -10.01 -14.99
CA GLU A 167 13.40 -11.11 -15.94
C GLU A 167 14.50 -12.19 -15.87
N GLY A 168 15.64 -11.90 -15.23
CA GLY A 168 16.69 -12.89 -14.94
C GLY A 168 16.43 -13.71 -13.68
N PHE A 169 15.30 -13.50 -13.02
CA PHE A 169 14.94 -14.15 -11.78
C PHE A 169 13.56 -14.77 -11.87
N MET A 170 13.27 -15.71 -10.98
CA MET A 170 11.97 -16.39 -10.87
C MET A 170 11.50 -16.46 -9.42
N TYR A 171 10.19 -16.42 -9.22
CA TYR A 171 9.57 -16.55 -7.91
C TYR A 171 9.36 -18.01 -7.54
N THR A 172 9.90 -18.42 -6.39
CA THR A 172 9.79 -19.80 -5.87
C THR A 172 8.36 -20.26 -5.54
N CYS A 173 7.40 -19.35 -5.51
CA CYS A 173 6.00 -19.69 -5.22
C CYS A 173 5.17 -20.15 -6.43
N CYS A 174 5.58 -19.78 -7.64
CA CYS A 174 4.81 -20.05 -8.85
C CYS A 174 5.67 -20.24 -10.10
N ASP A 175 7.00 -20.19 -9.98
CA ASP A 175 7.97 -20.33 -11.06
C ASP A 175 7.81 -19.30 -12.20
N GLU A 176 7.11 -18.20 -11.92
CA GLU A 176 6.97 -17.07 -12.84
C GLU A 176 8.17 -16.12 -12.70
N LEU A 177 8.48 -15.40 -13.77
CA LEU A 177 9.59 -14.44 -13.79
C LEU A 177 9.42 -13.33 -12.75
N GLY A 178 10.52 -12.71 -12.32
CA GLY A 178 10.52 -11.59 -11.38
C GLY A 178 9.74 -10.37 -11.86
N SER A 179 9.49 -10.28 -13.17
CA SER A 179 8.69 -9.23 -13.81
C SER A 179 7.19 -9.53 -13.83
N ALA A 180 6.76 -10.73 -13.41
CA ALA A 180 5.37 -11.14 -13.41
C ALA A 180 4.59 -10.57 -12.21
N ASP A 181 3.30 -10.29 -12.44
CA ASP A 181 2.37 -9.92 -11.37
C ASP A 181 2.27 -11.03 -10.30
N GLY A 182 1.92 -10.63 -9.08
CA GLY A 182 1.80 -11.54 -7.93
C GLY A 182 0.83 -12.71 -8.15
N CYS A 183 1.22 -13.91 -7.71
CA CYS A 183 0.40 -15.12 -7.83
C CYS A 183 -0.67 -15.30 -6.74
N LYS A 184 -0.70 -14.43 -5.72
CA LYS A 184 -1.72 -14.44 -4.66
C LYS A 184 -2.45 -13.11 -4.55
N THR A 185 -3.74 -13.19 -4.25
CA THR A 185 -4.62 -12.05 -4.02
C THR A 185 -5.16 -12.05 -2.59
N SER A 186 -5.12 -10.90 -1.91
CA SER A 186 -5.74 -10.73 -0.60
C SER A 186 -6.11 -9.27 -0.32
N ARG A 187 -6.67 -8.99 0.87
CA ARG A 187 -6.63 -7.63 1.42
C ARG A 187 -5.18 -7.22 1.68
N HIS A 188 -4.85 -5.94 1.47
CA HIS A 188 -3.58 -5.38 1.94
C HIS A 188 -3.49 -5.46 3.46
N ARG A 189 -2.26 -5.70 3.94
CA ARG A 189 -1.96 -5.84 5.36
C ARG A 189 -0.99 -4.75 5.82
N PRO A 190 -1.31 -3.92 6.83
CA PRO A 190 -0.46 -2.78 7.15
C PRO A 190 0.90 -3.20 7.70
N ASN A 191 1.95 -2.60 7.14
CA ASN A 191 3.28 -2.65 7.69
C ASN A 191 3.40 -1.64 8.85
N ARG A 192 3.23 -2.13 10.08
CA ARG A 192 3.29 -1.28 11.29
C ARG A 192 4.70 -0.71 11.54
N ALA A 193 5.76 -1.36 11.04
CA ALA A 193 7.12 -0.84 11.17
C ALA A 193 7.36 0.40 10.29
N LYS A 194 6.67 0.49 9.15
CA LYS A 194 6.69 1.68 8.27
C LYS A 194 5.83 2.84 8.80
N ARG A 195 5.04 2.65 9.86
CA ARG A 195 4.40 3.78 10.56
C ARG A 195 5.45 4.52 11.37
N ALA A 196 5.66 5.80 11.07
CA ALA A 196 6.62 6.64 11.80
C ALA A 196 6.42 6.50 13.33
N LYS A 197 7.50 6.16 14.04
CA LYS A 197 7.51 6.07 15.51
C LYS A 197 7.03 7.39 16.10
N LYS A 198 6.24 7.31 17.17
CA LYS A 198 5.88 8.47 18.00
C LYS A 198 7.17 9.14 18.46
N SER A 199 7.47 10.32 17.94
CA SER A 199 8.40 11.29 18.51
C SER A 199 7.73 12.02 19.66
#